data_AF-A0A922YDT2-F1
#
_entry.id   AF-A0A922YDT2-F1
#
_cell.length_a   1.000
_cell.length_b   1.000
_cell.length_c   1.000
_cell.angle_alpha   90.00
_cell.angle_beta   90.00
_cell.angle_gamma   90.00
#
_symmetry.space_group_name_H-M   'P 1'
#
loop_
_entity.id
_entity.type
_entity.pdbx_description
1 polymer ?
#
loop_
_entity_poly.entity_id
_entity_poly.type
_entity_poly.pdbx_seq_one_letter_code
_entity_poly.pdbx_strand_id
1 'polypeptide(L)'
;MGTQSLYRLTAACLIAHELELLLLREGNVFQGFATPVGQAMLCAHLAIVLGMFIVAEVTRNALIRMGLCVFAVLHVGLHWLCRHDPVYPAASVISWVLILLAGLFGAAYLVPQKAR
;
A
#
# COMPACT_ATOMS: atom_id res chain seq x y z
N MET A 1 -20.26 6.42 -4.31
CA MET A 1 -19.27 5.37 -4.64
C MET A 1 -19.64 4.12 -3.87
N GLY A 2 -19.68 2.95 -4.51
CA GLY A 2 -19.92 1.69 -3.81
C GLY A 2 -18.70 1.30 -2.95
N THR A 3 -18.91 0.50 -1.91
CA THR A 3 -17.82 -0.06 -1.08
C THR A 3 -16.75 -0.77 -1.93
N GLN A 4 -17.17 -1.43 -3.00
CA GLN A 4 -16.25 -2.06 -3.98
C GLN A 4 -15.29 -1.05 -4.63
N SER A 5 -15.74 0.16 -4.92
CA SER A 5 -14.90 1.21 -5.48
C SER A 5 -13.84 1.69 -4.49
N LEU A 6 -14.21 1.81 -3.21
CA LEU A 6 -13.27 2.21 -2.14
C LEU A 6 -12.15 1.18 -1.97
N TYR A 7 -12.50 -0.11 -1.95
CA TYR A 7 -11.51 -1.19 -1.93
C TYR A 7 -10.57 -1.12 -3.14
N ARG A 8 -11.10 -0.98 -4.36
CA ARG A 8 -10.27 -0.92 -5.57
C ARG A 8 -9.35 0.30 -5.60
N LEU A 9 -9.84 1.45 -5.15
CA LEU A 9 -9.02 2.66 -5.01
C LEU A 9 -7.91 2.46 -3.97
N THR A 10 -8.23 1.81 -2.85
CA THR A 10 -7.24 1.44 -1.82
C THR A 10 -6.12 0.60 -2.42
N ALA A 11 -6.49 -0.47 -3.11
CA ALA A 11 -5.52 -1.38 -3.74
C ALA A 11 -4.72 -0.69 -4.85
N ALA A 12 -5.36 0.12 -5.69
CA ALA A 12 -4.68 0.85 -6.76
C ALA A 12 -3.64 1.84 -6.21
N CYS A 13 -3.99 2.60 -5.17
CA CYS A 13 -3.07 3.52 -4.51
C CYS A 13 -1.89 2.77 -3.85
N LEU A 14 -2.16 1.63 -3.21
CA LEU A 14 -1.12 0.83 -2.55
C LEU A 14 -0.15 0.21 -3.57
N ILE A 15 -0.64 -0.34 -4.67
CA ILE A 15 0.20 -0.88 -5.74
C ILE A 15 1.02 0.24 -6.41
N ALA A 16 0.39 1.39 -6.70
CA ALA A 16 1.08 2.54 -7.28
C ALA A 16 2.21 3.05 -6.39
N HIS A 17 1.98 3.09 -5.07
CA HIS A 17 2.98 3.46 -4.07
C HIS A 17 4.21 2.52 -4.12
N GLU A 18 3.97 1.21 -4.09
CA GLU A 18 5.06 0.22 -4.17
C GLU A 18 5.85 0.30 -5.49
N LEU A 19 5.16 0.52 -6.61
CA LEU A 19 5.80 0.70 -7.92
C LEU A 19 6.65 1.97 -7.99
N GLU A 20 6.18 3.06 -7.40
CA GLU A 20 6.94 4.31 -7.34
C GLU A 20 8.22 4.14 -6.50
N LEU A 21 8.13 3.46 -5.35
CA LEU A 21 9.29 3.14 -4.53
C LEU A 21 10.32 2.31 -5.30
N LEU A 22 9.85 1.36 -6.12
CA LEU A 22 10.70 0.55 -6.99
C LEU A 22 11.39 1.41 -8.07
N LEU A 23 10.67 2.34 -8.71
CA LEU A 23 11.22 3.25 -9.72
C LEU A 23 12.24 4.24 -9.14
N LEU A 24 11.94 4.86 -8.00
CA LEU A 24 12.86 5.79 -7.33
C LEU A 24 14.15 5.10 -6.89
N ARG A 25 14.06 3.80 -6.57
CA ARG A 25 15.21 2.95 -6.26
C ARG A 25 16.05 2.65 -7.50
N GLU A 26 15.45 2.27 -8.63
CA GLU A 26 16.18 2.06 -9.89
C GLU A 26 16.90 3.33 -10.38
N GLY A 27 16.35 4.50 -10.08
CA GLY A 27 16.97 5.81 -10.33
C GLY A 27 18.16 6.16 -9.43
N ASN A 28 18.63 5.25 -8.56
CA ASN A 28 19.68 5.49 -7.55
C ASN A 28 19.40 6.63 -6.55
N VAL A 29 18.14 7.05 -6.39
CA VAL A 29 17.78 8.10 -5.42
C VAL A 29 17.77 7.54 -3.98
N PHE A 30 17.72 6.21 -3.81
CA PHE A 30 17.57 5.56 -2.50
C PHE A 30 18.67 4.53 -2.19
N GLN A 31 19.52 4.85 -1.21
CA GLN A 31 20.63 3.99 -0.78
C GLN A 31 20.24 2.93 0.27
N GLY A 32 19.16 3.13 1.05
CA GLY A 32 18.76 2.22 2.12
C GLY A 32 18.26 0.83 1.65
N PHE A 33 17.66 0.77 0.46
CA PHE A 33 17.21 -0.49 -0.18
C PHE A 33 18.21 -1.05 -1.20
N ALA A 34 19.41 -0.48 -1.32
CA ALA A 34 20.40 -0.91 -2.32
C ALA A 34 21.05 -2.28 -1.99
N THR A 35 20.76 -2.86 -0.83
CA THR A 35 21.23 -4.20 -0.49
C THR A 35 20.41 -5.28 -1.21
N PRO A 36 21.01 -6.43 -1.58
CA PRO A 36 20.28 -7.56 -2.19
C PRO A 36 19.11 -8.05 -1.33
N VAL A 37 19.25 -7.95 0.00
CA VAL A 37 18.21 -8.32 0.96
C VAL A 37 17.04 -7.33 0.92
N GLY A 38 17.32 -6.01 0.90
CA GLY A 38 16.29 -4.98 0.75
C GLY A 38 15.53 -5.13 -0.57
N GLN A 39 16.21 -5.53 -1.65
CA GLN A 39 15.58 -5.84 -2.94
C GLN A 39 14.61 -7.01 -2.86
N ALA A 40 15.07 -8.13 -2.31
CA ALA A 40 14.27 -9.34 -2.19
C ALA A 40 13.02 -9.05 -1.34
N MET A 41 13.17 -8.26 -0.28
CA MET A 41 12.06 -7.89 0.60
C MET A 41 11.04 -6.97 -0.09
N LEU A 42 11.49 -5.95 -0.84
CA LEU A 42 10.60 -5.08 -1.62
C LEU A 42 9.85 -5.87 -2.71
N CYS A 43 10.55 -6.69 -3.49
CA CYS A 43 9.93 -7.51 -4.54
C CYS A 43 8.95 -8.53 -3.95
N ALA A 44 9.31 -9.18 -2.84
CA ALA A 44 8.39 -10.07 -2.12
C ALA A 44 7.17 -9.32 -1.60
N HIS A 45 7.35 -8.10 -1.06
CA HIS A 45 6.25 -7.28 -0.58
C HIS A 45 5.27 -6.93 -1.71
N LEU A 46 5.79 -6.42 -2.83
CA LEU A 46 4.99 -6.13 -4.03
C LEU A 46 4.26 -7.37 -4.55
N ALA A 47 4.94 -8.52 -4.62
CA ALA A 47 4.36 -9.78 -5.06
C ALA A 47 3.22 -10.25 -4.14
N ILE A 48 3.40 -10.11 -2.81
CA ILE A 48 2.37 -10.44 -1.81
C ILE A 48 1.16 -9.52 -1.97
N VAL A 49 1.36 -8.20 -2.04
CA VAL A 49 0.27 -7.23 -2.21
C VAL A 49 -0.50 -7.49 -3.50
N LEU A 50 0.19 -7.68 -4.61
CA LEU A 50 -0.43 -7.95 -5.91
C LEU A 50 -1.15 -9.30 -5.92
N GLY A 51 -0.53 -10.33 -5.35
CA GLY A 51 -1.14 -11.66 -5.21
C GLY A 51 -2.42 -11.61 -4.38
N MET A 52 -2.41 -10.92 -3.23
CA MET A 52 -3.61 -10.74 -2.42
C MET A 52 -4.70 -9.98 -3.18
N PHE A 53 -4.35 -8.94 -3.94
CA PHE A 53 -5.30 -8.19 -4.76
C PHE A 53 -5.96 -9.08 -5.83
N ILE A 54 -5.16 -9.87 -6.56
CA ILE A 54 -5.65 -10.80 -7.57
C ILE A 54 -6.58 -11.83 -6.94
N VAL A 55 -6.17 -12.47 -5.84
CA VAL A 55 -6.99 -13.45 -5.14
C VAL A 55 -8.30 -12.82 -4.66
N ALA A 56 -8.27 -11.60 -4.11
CA ALA A 56 -9.45 -10.89 -3.65
C ALA A 56 -10.43 -10.51 -4.77
N GLU A 57 -9.95 -10.23 -5.98
CA GLU A 57 -10.80 -9.96 -7.15
C GLU A 57 -11.36 -11.26 -7.76
N VAL A 58 -10.52 -12.29 -7.91
CA VAL A 58 -10.93 -13.60 -8.49
C VAL A 58 -11.95 -14.30 -7.60
N THR A 59 -11.68 -14.40 -6.30
CA THR A 59 -12.55 -15.11 -5.35
C THR A 59 -13.73 -14.26 -4.87
N ARG A 60 -13.69 -12.94 -5.11
CA ARG A 60 -14.62 -11.95 -4.53
C ARG A 60 -14.76 -12.05 -3.01
N ASN A 61 -13.76 -12.58 -2.32
CA ASN A 61 -13.82 -12.84 -0.88
C ASN A 61 -13.75 -11.52 -0.08
N ALA A 62 -14.80 -11.23 0.68
CA ALA A 62 -14.90 -10.01 1.49
C ALA A 62 -13.86 -9.94 2.61
N LEU A 63 -13.44 -11.08 3.19
CA LEU A 63 -12.44 -11.11 4.25
C LEU A 63 -11.07 -10.66 3.73
N ILE A 64 -10.66 -11.11 2.54
CA ILE A 64 -9.37 -10.72 1.95
C ILE A 64 -9.38 -9.22 1.60
N ARG A 65 -10.51 -8.70 1.11
CA ARG A 65 -10.68 -7.28 0.81
C ARG A 65 -10.61 -6.41 2.07
N MET A 66 -11.28 -6.82 3.14
CA MET A 66 -11.13 -6.17 4.45
C MET A 66 -9.70 -6.23 4.96
N GLY A 67 -9.05 -7.39 4.85
CA GLY A 67 -7.64 -7.57 5.23
C GLY A 67 -6.71 -6.60 4.51
N LEU A 68 -6.87 -6.43 3.20
CA LEU A 68 -6.13 -5.45 2.39
C LEU A 68 -6.41 -4.00 2.85
N CYS A 69 -7.65 -3.66 3.18
CA CYS A 69 -7.99 -2.32 3.67
C CYS A 69 -7.41 -2.04 5.06
N VAL A 70 -7.46 -3.02 5.97
CA VAL A 70 -6.81 -2.93 7.30
C VAL A 70 -5.31 -2.79 7.12
N PHE A 71 -4.71 -3.61 6.26
CA PHE A 71 -3.30 -3.53 5.93
C PHE A 71 -2.93 -2.13 5.42
N ALA A 72 -3.68 -1.56 4.48
CA ALA A 72 -3.44 -0.21 3.98
C ALA A 72 -3.42 0.85 5.09
N VAL A 73 -4.39 0.81 6.01
CA VAL A 73 -4.45 1.73 7.16
C VAL A 73 -3.23 1.57 8.06
N LEU A 74 -2.86 0.33 8.40
CA LEU A 74 -1.67 0.06 9.21
C LEU A 74 -0.38 0.48 8.50
N HIS A 75 -0.33 0.33 7.18
CA HIS A 75 0.81 0.69 6.36
C HIS A 75 1.07 2.21 6.39
N VAL A 76 0.02 3.04 6.40
CA VAL A 76 0.16 4.49 6.65
C VAL A 76 0.80 4.76 8.02
N GLY A 77 0.35 4.05 9.06
CA GLY A 77 0.90 4.17 10.41
C GLY A 77 2.37 3.78 10.49
N LEU A 78 2.77 2.73 9.78
CA LEU A 78 4.16 2.29 9.69
C LEU A 78 5.03 3.35 8.98
N HIS A 79 4.56 3.89 7.85
CA HIS A 79 5.22 5.00 7.16
C HIS A 79 5.39 6.21 8.08
N TRP A 80 4.36 6.55 8.85
CA TRP A 80 4.41 7.64 9.81
C TRP A 80 5.41 7.41 10.93
N LEU A 81 5.50 6.19 11.47
CA LEU A 81 6.44 5.85 12.53
C LEU A 81 7.88 5.91 12.03
N CYS A 82 8.14 5.40 10.83
CA CYS A 82 9.48 5.33 10.25
C CYS A 82 9.94 6.63 9.57
N ARG A 83 9.08 7.65 9.43
CA ARG A 83 9.39 8.90 8.70
C ARG A 83 10.61 9.67 9.18
N HIS A 84 11.04 9.47 10.42
CA HIS A 84 12.19 10.14 11.04
C HIS A 84 13.45 9.28 11.03
N ASP A 85 13.34 8.02 10.60
CA ASP A 85 14.48 7.13 10.53
C ASP A 85 15.37 7.56 9.34
N PRO A 86 16.67 7.84 9.56
CA PRO A 86 17.59 8.27 8.50
C PRO A 86 17.77 7.22 7.39
N VAL A 87 17.46 5.94 7.67
CA VAL A 87 17.46 4.86 6.68
C VAL A 87 16.16 4.84 5.89
N TYR A 88 15.10 5.50 6.38
CA TYR A 88 13.86 5.67 5.66
C TYR A 88 14.12 6.58 4.47
N PRO A 89 14.18 6.03 3.26
CA PRO A 89 14.37 6.86 2.09
C PRO A 89 13.15 7.78 2.05
N ALA A 90 13.37 9.09 2.04
CA ALA A 90 12.30 10.08 2.04
C ALA A 90 11.34 9.74 0.89
N ALA A 91 10.23 9.06 1.22
CA ALA A 91 9.17 8.75 0.29
C ALA A 91 8.81 10.09 -0.37
N SER A 92 8.82 10.11 -1.70
CA SER A 92 8.54 11.35 -2.41
C SER A 92 7.18 11.89 -1.95
N VAL A 93 6.89 13.17 -2.22
CA VAL A 93 5.57 13.73 -1.94
C VAL A 93 4.47 12.90 -2.60
N ILE A 94 4.74 12.32 -3.79
CA ILE A 94 3.81 11.46 -4.51
C ILE A 94 3.56 10.17 -3.72
N SER A 95 4.63 9.52 -3.24
CA SER A 95 4.54 8.29 -2.45
C SER A 95 3.74 8.50 -1.16
N TRP A 96 3.96 9.62 -0.48
CA TRP A 96 3.14 10.01 0.68
C TRP A 96 1.67 10.22 0.34
N VAL A 97 1.37 10.89 -0.77
CA VAL A 97 -0.01 11.08 -1.22
C VAL A 97 -0.66 9.74 -1.54
N LEU A 98 0.04 8.84 -2.23
CA LEU A 98 -0.47 7.51 -2.58
C LEU A 98 -0.77 6.68 -1.34
N ILE A 99 0.15 6.61 -0.37
CA ILE A 99 -0.08 5.81 0.84
C ILE A 99 -1.18 6.41 1.73
N LEU A 100 -1.27 7.74 1.84
CA LEU A 100 -2.34 8.41 2.58
C LEU A 100 -3.71 8.17 1.94
N LEU A 101 -3.80 8.24 0.61
CA LEU A 101 -5.04 7.93 -0.12
C LEU A 101 -5.42 6.46 0.04
N ALA A 102 -4.46 5.54 -0.03
CA ALA A 102 -4.70 4.12 0.23
C ALA A 102 -5.31 3.92 1.63
N GLY A 103 -4.70 4.50 2.67
CA GLY A 103 -5.23 4.44 4.03
C GLY A 103 -6.61 5.08 4.17
N LEU A 104 -6.84 6.24 3.56
CA LEU A 104 -8.12 6.94 3.61
C LEU A 104 -9.25 6.12 2.98
N PHE A 105 -9.04 5.59 1.78
CA PHE A 105 -10.03 4.75 1.12
C PHE A 105 -10.23 3.42 1.85
N GLY A 106 -9.17 2.85 2.42
CA GLY A 106 -9.22 1.63 3.22
C GLY A 106 -10.03 1.83 4.49
N ALA A 107 -9.78 2.94 5.21
CA ALA A 107 -10.57 3.31 6.38
C ALA A 107 -12.05 3.53 6.00
N ALA A 108 -12.32 4.26 4.92
CA ALA A 108 -13.67 4.50 4.43
C ALA A 108 -14.40 3.20 4.04
N TYR A 109 -13.68 2.20 3.54
CA TYR A 109 -14.24 0.87 3.26
C TYR A 109 -14.65 0.13 4.54
N LEU A 110 -13.88 0.28 5.63
CA LEU A 110 -14.11 -0.41 6.89
C LEU A 110 -15.21 0.23 7.75
N VAL A 111 -15.57 1.50 7.49
CA VAL A 111 -16.67 2.15 8.19
C VAL A 111 -17.98 1.43 7.85
N PRO A 112 -18.72 0.93 8.86
CA PRO A 112 -20.02 0.29 8.63
C PRO A 112 -20.94 1.28 7.93
N GLN A 113 -21.33 0.96 6.70
CA GLN A 113 -22.38 1.69 6.01
C GLN A 113 -23.67 1.38 6.78
N LYS A 114 -24.09 2.28 7.68
CA LYS A 114 -25.42 2.18 8.30
C LYS A 114 -26.44 2.04 7.16
N ALA A 115 -27.23 0.97 7.22
CA ALA A 115 -28.29 0.68 6.26
C ALA A 115 -29.07 1.96 5.96
N ARG A 116 -28.95 2.45 4.72
CA ARG A 116 -29.90 3.40 4.15
C ARG A 116 -31.04 2.60 3.57
#